data_AF-A0A085MT14-F1
#
_entry.id   AF-A0A085MT14-F1
#
_cell.length_a   1.000
_cell.length_b   1.000
_cell.length_c   1.000
_cell.angle_alpha   90.00
_cell.angle_beta   90.00
_cell.angle_gamma   90.00
#
_symmetry.space_group_name_H-M   'P 1'
#
loop_
_entity.id
_entity.type
_entity.pdbx_description
1 polymer ?
#
loop_
_entity_poly.entity_id
_entity_poly.type
_entity_poly.pdbx_seq_one_letter_code
_entity_poly.pdbx_strand_id
1 'polypeptide(L)'
;MYAQAAQEQESKESFPVFWQHNRKAWMTAILFLEWLQQCLISEVKSYLRAKGLPFKALLLIDNAPGHPQAACAADENVEVVFLLHNSTPLLQPLDQGVTKCVKATYTHLTFQRIRDALDANPHFSVMQSWKSFNIADAIILIAEAVQAIKHSSVNACWRPLWRNVVNDFMGFPSADTELENTRNIAMEIGGEGFSDMVEGDLQGQLEDH
;
A
#
# COMPACT_ATOMS: atom_id res chain seq x y z
N MET A 1 4.96 27.68 -28.77
CA MET A 1 6.30 27.48 -28.19
C MET A 1 6.18 26.37 -27.17
N TYR A 2 6.59 25.16 -27.56
CA TYR A 2 6.57 23.97 -26.71
C TYR A 2 7.71 24.09 -25.70
N ALA A 3 7.40 24.20 -24.42
CA ALA A 3 8.36 23.95 -23.36
C ALA A 3 8.34 22.46 -23.04
N GLN A 4 9.21 21.70 -23.69
CA GLN A 4 9.69 20.43 -23.15
C GLN A 4 10.48 20.76 -21.88
N ALA A 5 9.86 20.56 -20.72
CA ALA A 5 10.63 20.30 -19.51
C ALA A 5 11.05 18.83 -19.60
N ALA A 6 12.33 18.61 -19.86
CA ALA A 6 12.97 17.31 -19.72
C ALA A 6 12.89 16.89 -18.24
N GLN A 7 11.86 16.13 -17.87
CA GLN A 7 11.99 15.22 -16.74
C GLN A 7 12.91 14.10 -17.21
N GLU A 8 14.06 13.96 -16.57
CA GLU A 8 14.90 12.79 -16.70
C GLU A 8 14.01 11.56 -16.51
N GLN A 9 14.00 10.71 -17.53
CA GLN A 9 13.17 9.53 -17.55
C GLN A 9 13.83 8.53 -16.59
N GLU A 10 13.52 8.62 -15.30
CA GLU A 10 13.94 7.64 -14.31
C GLU A 10 13.67 6.25 -14.88
N SER A 11 14.69 5.39 -14.85
CA SER A 11 14.55 4.03 -15.37
C SER A 11 13.42 3.36 -14.60
N LYS A 12 12.47 2.74 -15.29
CA LYS A 12 11.37 2.03 -14.59
C LYS A 12 11.90 0.94 -13.65
N GLU A 13 13.12 0.48 -13.89
CA GLU A 13 13.85 -0.49 -13.05
C GLU A 13 14.36 0.09 -11.73
N SER A 14 14.39 1.43 -11.56
CA SER A 14 14.77 2.06 -10.29
C SER A 14 13.63 2.21 -9.30
N PHE A 15 12.38 1.96 -9.72
CA PHE A 15 11.25 2.02 -8.81
C PHE A 15 11.16 0.78 -7.91
N PRO A 16 10.74 0.92 -6.65
CA PRO A 16 10.58 -0.18 -5.70
C PRO A 16 9.35 -1.06 -5.98
N VAL A 17 8.86 -1.09 -7.22
CA VAL A 17 7.65 -1.81 -7.62
C VAL A 17 7.85 -2.53 -8.94
N PHE A 18 7.17 -3.67 -9.09
CA PHE A 18 7.05 -4.33 -10.39
C PHE A 18 6.09 -3.57 -11.29
N TRP A 19 6.64 -2.74 -12.17
CA TRP A 19 5.85 -1.87 -13.04
C TRP A 19 5.39 -2.59 -14.31
N GLN A 20 4.07 -2.67 -14.50
CA GLN A 20 3.44 -3.13 -15.73
C GLN A 20 2.41 -2.11 -16.24
N HIS A 21 2.19 -2.06 -17.55
CA HIS A 21 1.24 -1.14 -18.18
C HIS A 21 0.06 -1.88 -18.79
N ASN A 22 -1.15 -1.45 -18.42
CA ASN A 22 -2.39 -1.85 -19.06
C ASN A 22 -3.24 -0.61 -19.38
N ARG A 23 -3.78 -0.52 -20.61
CA ARG A 23 -4.63 0.59 -21.05
C ARG A 23 -5.90 0.78 -20.21
N LYS A 24 -6.40 -0.31 -19.61
CA LYS A 24 -7.61 -0.28 -18.77
C LYS A 24 -7.31 -0.05 -17.29
N ALA A 25 -6.04 0.02 -16.88
CA ALA A 25 -5.61 0.14 -15.48
C ALA A 25 -6.17 -0.94 -14.53
N TRP A 26 -6.62 -2.09 -15.06
CA TRP A 26 -7.15 -3.21 -14.28
C TRP A 26 -6.16 -4.37 -14.29
N MET A 27 -6.14 -5.15 -13.21
CA MET A 27 -5.38 -6.40 -13.18
C MET A 27 -5.99 -7.39 -14.18
N THR A 28 -5.15 -8.00 -15.00
CA THR A 28 -5.57 -9.05 -15.95
C THR A 28 -4.97 -10.37 -15.53
N ALA A 29 -5.58 -11.48 -15.96
CA ALA A 29 -5.07 -12.81 -15.69
C ALA A 29 -3.60 -13.00 -16.11
N ILE A 30 -3.20 -12.41 -17.24
CA ILE A 30 -1.81 -12.48 -17.74
C ILE A 30 -0.88 -11.74 -16.79
N LEU A 31 -1.20 -10.48 -16.46
CA LEU A 31 -0.39 -9.65 -15.56
C LEU A 31 -0.28 -10.25 -14.16
N PHE A 32 -1.38 -10.85 -13.67
CA PHE A 32 -1.38 -11.54 -12.38
C PHE A 32 -0.44 -12.74 -12.38
N LEU A 33 -0.49 -13.58 -13.42
CA LEU A 33 0.40 -14.74 -13.52
C LEU A 33 1.87 -14.33 -13.66
N GLU A 34 2.16 -13.27 -14.40
CA GLU A 34 3.50 -12.70 -14.51
C GLU A 34 4.01 -12.20 -13.15
N TRP A 35 3.19 -11.42 -12.43
CA TRP A 35 3.52 -10.95 -11.09
C TRP A 35 3.72 -12.11 -10.10
N LEU A 36 2.83 -13.12 -10.13
CA LEU A 36 2.90 -14.30 -9.26
C LEU A 36 4.24 -15.02 -9.42
N GLN A 37 4.66 -15.25 -10.66
CA GLN A 37 5.91 -15.94 -10.98
C GLN A 37 7.15 -15.10 -10.73
N GLN A 38 7.18 -13.90 -11.30
CA GLN A 38 8.39 -13.09 -11.36
C GLN A 38 8.67 -12.36 -10.04
N CYS A 39 7.63 -12.04 -9.28
CA CYS A 39 7.74 -11.31 -8.03
C CYS A 39 7.45 -12.22 -6.84
N LEU A 40 6.19 -12.60 -6.62
CA LEU A 40 5.77 -13.22 -5.36
C LEU A 40 6.51 -14.53 -5.07
N ILE A 41 6.51 -15.47 -6.01
CA ILE A 41 7.16 -16.78 -5.83
C ILE A 41 8.68 -16.61 -5.64
N SER A 42 9.30 -15.74 -6.45
CA SER A 42 10.73 -15.45 -6.38
C SER A 42 11.14 -14.84 -5.02
N GLU A 43 10.40 -13.84 -4.55
CA GLU A 43 10.65 -13.15 -3.29
C GLU A 43 10.41 -14.05 -2.08
N VAL A 44 9.29 -14.80 -2.06
CA VAL A 44 8.98 -15.75 -0.98
C VAL A 44 10.06 -16.82 -0.88
N LYS A 45 10.52 -17.36 -2.02
CA LYS A 45 11.61 -18.34 -2.06
C LYS A 45 12.92 -17.76 -1.52
N SER A 46 13.25 -16.53 -1.89
CA SER A 46 14.43 -15.82 -1.38
C SER A 46 14.34 -15.58 0.13
N TYR A 47 13.19 -15.09 0.60
CA TYR A 47 12.92 -14.84 2.01
C TYR A 47 13.03 -16.12 2.86
N LEU A 48 12.36 -17.20 2.44
CA LEU A 48 12.39 -18.48 3.17
C LEU A 48 13.81 -19.07 3.20
N ARG A 49 14.56 -18.98 2.09
CA ARG A 49 15.97 -19.37 2.05
C ARG A 49 16.80 -18.56 3.05
N ALA A 50 16.64 -17.25 3.08
CA ALA A 50 17.36 -16.36 4.01
C ALA A 50 17.02 -16.66 5.48
N LYS A 51 15.80 -17.16 5.76
CA LYS A 51 15.37 -17.61 7.09
C LYS A 51 15.74 -19.06 7.42
N GLY A 52 16.36 -19.80 6.49
CA GLY A 52 16.66 -21.23 6.66
C GLY A 52 15.42 -22.11 6.73
N LEU A 53 14.29 -21.66 6.17
CA LEU A 53 13.01 -22.36 6.16
C LEU A 53 12.83 -23.11 4.83
N PRO A 54 12.11 -24.25 4.84
CA PRO A 54 11.76 -24.94 3.61
C PRO A 54 10.88 -24.06 2.72
N PHE A 55 11.08 -24.15 1.41
CA PHE A 55 10.24 -23.45 0.45
C PHE A 55 8.87 -24.13 0.37
N LYS A 56 7.92 -23.65 1.18
CA LYS A 56 6.50 -23.99 1.14
C LYS A 56 5.69 -22.76 1.54
N ALA A 57 4.72 -22.38 0.72
CA ALA A 57 3.90 -21.19 0.95
C ALA A 57 2.43 -21.43 0.59
N LEU A 58 1.55 -20.69 1.27
CA LEU A 58 0.13 -20.61 0.98
C LEU A 58 -0.20 -19.15 0.62
N LEU A 59 -0.75 -18.93 -0.56
CA LEU A 59 -1.24 -17.65 -1.03
C LEU A 59 -2.77 -17.64 -0.98
N LEU A 60 -3.32 -16.72 -0.19
CA LEU A 60 -4.76 -16.49 -0.08
C LEU A 60 -5.15 -15.25 -0.89
N ILE A 61 -6.06 -15.41 -1.85
CA ILE A 61 -6.52 -14.34 -2.73
C ILE A 61 -8.04 -14.35 -2.86
N ASP A 62 -8.62 -13.21 -3.17
CA ASP A 62 -10.03 -13.12 -3.52
C ASP A 62 -10.32 -13.72 -4.89
N ASN A 63 -11.58 -14.12 -5.11
CA ASN A 63 -12.02 -14.73 -6.35
C ASN A 63 -12.44 -13.67 -7.39
N ALA A 64 -11.52 -12.78 -7.74
CA ALA A 64 -11.73 -11.73 -8.74
C ALA A 64 -11.50 -12.25 -10.18
N PRO A 65 -12.13 -11.66 -11.21
CA PRO A 65 -11.91 -12.05 -12.61
C PRO A 65 -10.45 -11.95 -13.08
N GLY A 66 -9.63 -11.12 -12.42
CA GLY A 66 -8.20 -10.99 -12.69
C GLY A 66 -7.35 -12.13 -12.14
N HIS A 67 -7.91 -13.02 -11.30
CA HIS A 67 -7.19 -14.10 -10.61
C HIS A 67 -7.58 -15.46 -11.24
N PRO A 68 -6.84 -15.93 -12.25
CA PRO A 68 -7.20 -17.15 -12.97
C PRO A 68 -6.91 -18.41 -12.14
N GLN A 69 -7.73 -19.44 -12.31
CA GLN A 69 -7.51 -20.76 -11.68
C GLN A 69 -6.15 -21.38 -12.05
N ALA A 70 -5.56 -20.98 -13.19
CA ALA A 70 -4.21 -21.36 -13.60
C ALA A 70 -3.13 -21.01 -12.56
N ALA A 71 -3.39 -20.05 -11.66
CA ALA A 71 -2.51 -19.70 -10.55
C ALA A 71 -2.23 -20.90 -9.60
N CYS A 72 -3.17 -21.83 -9.45
CA CYS A 72 -2.96 -23.03 -8.62
C CYS A 72 -1.90 -23.99 -9.18
N ALA A 73 -1.54 -23.84 -10.47
CA ALA A 73 -0.51 -24.64 -11.12
C ALA A 73 0.82 -23.87 -11.28
N ALA A 74 0.97 -22.72 -10.61
CA ALA A 74 2.11 -21.84 -10.76
C ALA A 74 3.43 -22.47 -10.25
N ASP A 75 3.41 -23.08 -9.07
CA ASP A 75 4.57 -23.78 -8.47
C ASP A 75 4.07 -24.90 -7.55
N GLU A 76 4.73 -26.05 -7.57
CA GLU A 76 4.35 -27.20 -6.75
C GLU A 76 4.45 -26.96 -5.23
N ASN A 77 5.23 -25.95 -4.81
CA ASN A 77 5.47 -25.59 -3.41
C ASN A 77 4.66 -24.36 -2.96
N VAL A 78 3.87 -23.76 -3.85
CA VAL A 78 3.02 -22.61 -3.55
C VAL A 78 1.58 -22.98 -3.79
N GLU A 79 0.85 -23.22 -2.70
CA GLU A 79 -0.58 -23.47 -2.75
C GLU A 79 -1.32 -22.14 -2.89
N VAL A 80 -2.20 -22.03 -3.90
CA VAL A 80 -3.05 -20.85 -4.09
C VAL A 80 -4.49 -21.23 -3.76
N VAL A 81 -5.07 -20.54 -2.77
CA VAL A 81 -6.44 -20.77 -2.31
C VAL A 81 -7.26 -19.49 -2.51
N PHE A 82 -8.40 -19.65 -3.18
CA PHE A 82 -9.35 -18.58 -3.44
C PHE A 82 -10.36 -18.48 -2.29
N LEU A 83 -10.52 -17.28 -1.75
CA LEU A 83 -11.54 -16.97 -0.77
C LEU A 83 -12.92 -16.98 -1.43
N LEU A 84 -13.94 -17.37 -0.65
CA LEU A 84 -15.32 -17.40 -1.13
C LEU A 84 -15.81 -15.98 -1.45
N HIS A 85 -16.66 -15.87 -2.47
CA HIS A 85 -17.33 -14.62 -2.81
C HIS A 85 -18.02 -14.03 -1.56
N ASN A 86 -17.87 -12.71 -1.37
CA ASN A 86 -18.41 -11.95 -0.24
C ASN A 86 -17.81 -12.24 1.15
N SER A 87 -16.80 -13.10 1.26
CA SER A 87 -16.07 -13.33 2.52
C SER A 87 -14.75 -12.57 2.61
N THR A 88 -14.27 -12.01 1.49
CA THR A 88 -12.98 -11.31 1.39
C THR A 88 -12.83 -10.20 2.43
N PRO A 89 -13.79 -9.25 2.58
CA PRO A 89 -13.60 -8.17 3.54
C PRO A 89 -13.54 -8.66 4.99
N LEU A 90 -14.10 -9.84 5.29
CA LEU A 90 -14.13 -10.43 6.63
C LEU A 90 -12.92 -11.30 6.96
N LEU A 91 -12.29 -11.89 5.94
CA LEU A 91 -11.28 -12.94 6.12
C LEU A 91 -9.92 -12.55 5.56
N GLN A 92 -9.86 -11.69 4.55
CA GLN A 92 -8.60 -11.33 3.90
C GLN A 92 -7.81 -10.37 4.80
N PRO A 93 -6.58 -10.71 5.21
CA PRO A 93 -5.78 -9.85 6.08
C PRO A 93 -5.51 -8.47 5.49
N LEU A 94 -5.43 -8.35 4.15
CA LEU A 94 -5.25 -7.06 3.49
C LEU A 94 -6.41 -6.11 3.79
N ASP A 95 -7.64 -6.59 3.59
CA ASP A 95 -8.88 -5.86 3.86
C ASP A 95 -9.13 -5.65 5.36
N GLN A 96 -8.59 -6.52 6.22
CA GLN A 96 -8.78 -6.44 7.67
C GLN A 96 -7.95 -5.36 8.37
N GLY A 97 -7.01 -4.71 7.67
CA GLY A 97 -6.32 -3.55 8.25
C GLY A 97 -4.99 -3.19 7.62
N VAL A 98 -4.38 -4.05 6.81
CA VAL A 98 -3.10 -3.69 6.14
C VAL A 98 -3.35 -2.52 5.20
N THR A 99 -4.38 -2.58 4.36
CA THR A 99 -4.74 -1.48 3.44
C THR A 99 -5.03 -0.19 4.20
N LYS A 100 -5.76 -0.26 5.32
CA LYS A 100 -6.03 0.90 6.19
C LYS A 100 -4.73 1.51 6.73
N CYS A 101 -3.80 0.68 7.22
CA CYS A 101 -2.50 1.15 7.73
C CYS A 101 -1.65 1.80 6.62
N VAL A 102 -1.60 1.19 5.42
CA VAL A 102 -0.87 1.74 4.28
C VAL A 102 -1.45 3.10 3.91
N LYS A 103 -2.78 3.20 3.76
CA LYS A 103 -3.46 4.45 3.41
C LYS A 103 -3.20 5.55 4.47
N ALA A 104 -3.33 5.23 5.75
CA ALA A 104 -3.09 6.20 6.83
C ALA A 104 -1.66 6.74 6.80
N THR A 105 -0.68 5.84 6.66
CA THR A 105 0.74 6.22 6.61
C THR A 105 1.08 7.00 5.34
N TYR A 106 0.54 6.58 4.19
CA TYR A 106 0.70 7.29 2.92
C TYR A 106 0.16 8.72 2.99
N THR A 107 -1.03 8.90 3.59
CA THR A 107 -1.63 10.22 3.78
C THR A 107 -0.75 11.09 4.68
N HIS A 108 -0.29 10.55 5.80
CA HIS A 108 0.64 11.26 6.69
C HIS A 108 1.91 11.70 5.95
N LEU A 109 2.59 10.78 5.23
CA LEU A 109 3.80 11.09 4.48
C LEU A 109 3.55 12.14 3.37
N THR A 110 2.38 12.12 2.75
CA THR A 110 1.97 13.13 1.75
C THR A 110 1.85 14.51 2.39
N PHE A 111 1.20 14.62 3.54
CA PHE A 111 1.07 15.88 4.28
C PHE A 111 2.42 16.38 4.78
N GLN A 112 3.24 15.48 5.32
CA GLN A 112 4.60 15.78 5.73
C GLN A 112 5.41 16.35 4.57
N ARG A 113 5.36 15.73 3.39
CA ARG A 113 6.03 16.24 2.19
C ARG A 113 5.56 17.64 1.80
N ILE A 114 4.26 17.92 1.91
CA ILE A 114 3.72 19.26 1.64
C ILE A 114 4.29 20.25 2.63
N ARG A 115 4.23 19.97 3.94
CA ARG A 115 4.78 20.84 4.99
C ARG A 115 6.26 21.10 4.75
N ASP A 116 7.07 20.06 4.53
CA ASP A 116 8.51 20.18 4.34
C ASP A 116 8.85 21.04 3.10
N ALA A 117 8.02 20.98 2.04
CA ALA A 117 8.16 21.86 0.87
C ALA A 117 7.82 23.34 1.16
N LEU A 118 6.83 23.60 2.01
CA LEU A 118 6.48 24.96 2.46
C LEU A 118 7.56 25.55 3.38
N ASP A 119 8.11 24.74 4.29
CA ASP A 119 9.21 25.14 5.18
C ASP A 119 10.47 25.48 4.38
N ALA A 120 10.78 24.70 3.34
CA ALA A 120 11.92 24.94 2.47
C ALA A 120 11.76 26.21 1.60
N ASN A 121 10.52 26.59 1.27
CA ASN A 121 10.23 27.77 0.47
C ASN A 121 8.91 28.44 0.90
N PRO A 122 8.97 29.49 1.74
CA PRO A 122 7.78 30.19 2.26
C PRO A 122 6.89 30.85 1.19
N HIS A 123 7.37 31.00 -0.04
CA HIS A 123 6.57 31.50 -1.16
C HIS A 123 5.90 30.39 -1.98
N PHE A 124 6.19 29.13 -1.66
CA PHE A 124 5.54 27.99 -2.25
C PHE A 124 4.17 27.80 -1.62
N SER A 125 3.15 27.51 -2.43
CA SER A 125 1.80 27.25 -1.95
C SER A 125 1.48 25.76 -1.94
N VAL A 126 0.53 25.35 -1.10
CA VAL A 126 -0.02 23.99 -1.09
C VAL A 126 -0.46 23.56 -2.49
N MET A 127 -1.10 24.45 -3.24
CA MET A 127 -1.55 24.18 -4.61
C MET A 127 -0.40 23.92 -5.58
N GLN A 128 0.72 24.61 -5.42
CA GLN A 128 1.92 24.35 -6.24
C GLN A 128 2.55 23.02 -5.86
N SER A 129 2.62 22.69 -4.57
CA SER A 129 3.08 21.38 -4.09
C SER A 129 2.24 20.25 -4.67
N TRP A 130 0.91 20.37 -4.57
CA TRP A 130 -0.03 19.41 -5.12
C TRP A 130 0.11 19.24 -6.64
N LYS A 131 0.27 20.34 -7.39
CA LYS A 131 0.48 20.27 -8.86
C LYS A 131 1.81 19.65 -9.27
N SER A 132 2.81 19.67 -8.39
CA SER A 132 4.11 19.04 -8.64
C SER A 132 4.11 17.53 -8.34
N PHE A 133 3.13 17.06 -7.56
CA PHE A 133 3.00 15.66 -7.18
C PHE A 133 2.68 14.79 -8.39
N ASN A 134 3.50 13.76 -8.62
CA ASN A 134 3.35 12.87 -9.77
C ASN A 134 3.36 11.39 -9.35
N ILE A 135 3.24 10.49 -10.34
CA ILE A 135 3.14 9.05 -10.09
C ILE A 135 4.42 8.48 -9.45
N ALA A 136 5.61 9.00 -9.79
CA ALA A 136 6.86 8.56 -9.17
C ALA A 136 6.87 8.87 -7.68
N ASP A 137 6.42 10.08 -7.29
CA ASP A 137 6.26 10.44 -5.88
C ASP A 137 5.28 9.50 -5.17
N ALA A 138 4.15 9.20 -5.80
CA ALA A 138 3.17 8.26 -5.24
C ALA A 138 3.77 6.87 -5.01
N ILE A 139 4.54 6.33 -5.96
CA ILE A 139 5.21 5.03 -5.84
C ILE A 139 6.19 5.03 -4.67
N ILE A 140 7.00 6.08 -4.53
CA ILE A 140 7.96 6.21 -3.43
C ILE A 140 7.24 6.24 -2.09
N LEU A 141 6.20 7.07 -1.95
CA LEU A 141 5.43 7.17 -0.72
C LEU A 141 4.69 5.87 -0.38
N ILE A 142 4.20 5.12 -1.36
CA ILE A 142 3.59 3.80 -1.13
C ILE A 142 4.65 2.82 -0.59
N ALA A 143 5.85 2.81 -1.17
CA ALA A 143 6.92 1.94 -0.71
C ALA A 143 7.35 2.26 0.73
N GLU A 144 7.51 3.56 1.05
CA GLU A 144 7.79 4.03 2.41
C GLU A 144 6.66 3.65 3.38
N ALA A 145 5.40 3.87 2.98
CA ALA A 145 4.24 3.51 3.79
C ALA A 145 4.18 2.01 4.11
N VAL A 146 4.43 1.14 3.12
CA VAL A 146 4.47 -0.31 3.33
C VAL A 146 5.60 -0.71 4.28
N GLN A 147 6.79 -0.11 4.15
CA GLN A 147 7.94 -0.41 5.00
C GLN A 147 7.77 0.07 6.45
N ALA A 148 7.01 1.16 6.66
CA ALA A 148 6.74 1.71 7.98
C ALA A 148 5.76 0.86 8.81
N ILE A 149 4.98 -0.04 8.18
CA ILE A 149 4.01 -0.88 8.89
C ILE A 149 4.75 -1.88 9.78
N LYS A 150 4.41 -1.85 11.07
CA LYS A 150 4.96 -2.78 12.06
C LYS A 150 4.54 -4.21 11.74
N HIS A 151 5.47 -5.17 11.86
CA HIS A 151 5.18 -6.59 11.72
C HIS A 151 4.05 -7.07 12.63
N SER A 152 3.93 -6.51 13.84
CA SER A 152 2.83 -6.78 14.76
C SER A 152 1.47 -6.36 14.21
N SER A 153 1.39 -5.21 13.52
CA SER A 153 0.16 -4.74 12.86
C SER A 153 -0.24 -5.67 11.72
N VAL A 154 0.72 -6.15 10.92
CA VAL A 154 0.43 -7.13 9.86
C VAL A 154 -0.04 -8.45 10.45
N ASN A 155 0.63 -8.98 11.50
CA ASN A 155 0.22 -10.22 12.16
C ASN A 155 -1.19 -10.09 12.76
N ALA A 156 -1.50 -8.96 13.38
CA ALA A 156 -2.81 -8.64 13.93
C ALA A 156 -3.97 -8.79 12.93
N CYS A 157 -3.77 -8.42 11.66
CA CYS A 157 -4.78 -8.57 10.59
C CYS A 157 -5.17 -10.02 10.31
N TRP A 158 -4.36 -11.00 10.70
CA TRP A 158 -4.67 -12.41 10.49
C TRP A 158 -5.67 -12.96 11.50
N ARG A 159 -5.99 -12.21 12.57
CA ARG A 159 -6.82 -12.70 13.68
C ARG A 159 -8.19 -13.23 13.26
N PRO A 160 -8.97 -12.58 12.36
CA PRO A 160 -10.27 -13.09 11.94
C PRO A 160 -10.18 -14.45 11.26
N LEU A 161 -9.13 -14.65 10.46
CA LEU A 161 -8.90 -15.88 9.71
C LEU A 161 -8.26 -16.98 10.55
N TRP A 162 -7.23 -16.63 11.34
CA TRP A 162 -6.43 -17.58 12.11
C TRP A 162 -6.02 -17.01 13.47
N ARG A 163 -6.95 -17.09 14.42
CA ARG A 163 -6.75 -16.56 15.79
C ARG A 163 -5.53 -17.12 16.51
N ASN A 164 -5.19 -18.40 16.29
CA ASN A 164 -4.13 -19.08 17.04
C ASN A 164 -2.71 -18.60 16.69
N VAL A 165 -2.52 -17.85 15.58
CA VAL A 165 -1.21 -17.32 15.19
C VAL A 165 -1.05 -15.83 15.49
N VAL A 166 -2.07 -15.23 16.12
CA VAL A 166 -2.04 -13.83 16.56
C VAL A 166 -1.99 -13.79 18.07
N ASN A 167 -0.82 -13.45 18.61
CA ASN A 167 -0.64 -13.18 20.02
C ASN A 167 -0.83 -11.68 20.29
N ASP A 168 -1.45 -11.32 21.41
CA ASP A 168 -1.46 -9.95 21.95
C ASP A 168 -1.99 -8.85 21.01
N PHE A 169 -3.17 -9.06 20.40
CA PHE A 169 -3.81 -8.04 19.56
C PHE A 169 -4.21 -6.81 20.38
N MET A 170 -3.51 -5.69 20.14
CA MET A 170 -3.77 -4.39 20.77
C MET A 170 -4.49 -3.39 19.84
N GLY A 171 -5.06 -3.85 18.72
CA GLY A 171 -5.66 -2.99 17.69
C GLY A 171 -4.68 -2.63 16.56
N PHE A 172 -5.00 -1.57 15.81
CA PHE A 172 -4.10 -0.95 14.82
C PHE A 172 -3.56 0.42 15.29
N PRO A 173 -2.77 0.49 16.38
CA PRO A 173 -2.28 1.76 16.92
C PRO A 173 -1.56 2.61 15.87
N SER A 174 -0.90 1.97 14.89
CA SER A 174 -0.22 2.69 13.82
C SER A 174 -1.20 3.55 13.03
N ALA A 175 -2.34 3.04 12.59
CA ALA A 175 -3.24 3.82 11.74
C ALA A 175 -3.79 5.06 12.47
N ASP A 176 -4.24 4.91 13.71
CA ASP A 176 -4.80 6.01 14.50
C ASP A 176 -3.73 7.06 14.85
N THR A 177 -2.50 6.62 15.12
CA THR A 177 -1.36 7.53 15.35
C THR A 177 -1.02 8.33 14.08
N GLU A 178 -0.98 7.67 12.92
CA GLU A 178 -0.71 8.35 11.64
C GLU A 178 -1.83 9.36 11.30
N LEU A 179 -3.08 9.06 11.64
CA LEU A 179 -4.20 9.99 11.46
C LEU A 179 -4.05 11.25 12.31
N GLU A 180 -3.74 11.10 13.60
CA GLU A 180 -3.54 12.25 14.47
C GLU A 180 -2.31 13.07 14.06
N ASN A 181 -1.22 12.42 13.65
CA ASN A 181 -0.06 13.11 13.08
C ASN A 181 -0.43 13.89 11.81
N THR A 182 -1.21 13.29 10.90
CA THR A 182 -1.70 13.94 9.69
C THR A 182 -2.51 15.19 10.04
N ARG A 183 -3.44 15.07 11.00
CA ARG A 183 -4.27 16.19 11.45
C ARG A 183 -3.42 17.32 12.03
N ASN A 184 -2.42 16.99 12.84
CA ASN A 184 -1.51 17.99 13.40
C ASN A 184 -0.74 18.74 12.30
N ILE A 185 -0.24 18.04 11.29
CA ILE A 185 0.41 18.68 10.13
C ILE A 185 -0.58 19.53 9.34
N ALA A 186 -1.82 19.08 9.15
CA ALA A 186 -2.86 19.87 8.48
C ALA A 186 -3.10 21.20 9.21
N MET A 187 -3.19 21.17 10.55
CA MET A 187 -3.35 22.38 11.37
C MET A 187 -2.15 23.33 11.26
N GLU A 188 -0.93 22.80 11.16
CA GLU A 188 0.30 23.59 10.95
C GLU A 188 0.34 24.26 9.58
N ILE A 189 -0.05 23.54 8.52
CA ILE A 189 -0.13 24.08 7.16
C ILE A 189 -1.15 25.23 7.09
N GLY A 190 -2.29 25.06 7.76
CA GLY A 190 -3.35 26.07 7.83
C GLY A 190 -4.07 26.33 6.50
N GLY A 191 -5.05 27.24 6.54
CA GLY A 191 -5.91 27.55 5.40
C GLY A 191 -7.27 26.85 5.44
N GLU A 192 -8.18 27.25 4.54
CA GLU A 192 -9.55 26.72 4.45
C GLU A 192 -9.51 25.21 4.11
N GLY A 193 -10.20 24.39 4.89
CA GLY A 193 -10.23 22.93 4.76
C GLY A 193 -9.10 22.18 5.49
N PHE A 194 -8.00 22.83 5.86
CA PHE A 194 -6.93 22.23 6.69
C PHE A 194 -7.05 22.61 8.16
N SER A 195 -7.44 23.86 8.44
CA SER A 195 -7.54 24.39 9.81
C SER A 195 -8.72 23.79 10.61
N ASP A 196 -9.77 23.35 9.90
CA ASP A 196 -10.99 22.79 10.47
C ASP A 196 -11.03 21.26 10.36
N MET A 197 -9.93 20.62 9.93
CA MET A 197 -9.88 19.18 9.68
C MET A 197 -10.07 18.39 10.97
N VAL A 198 -11.05 17.49 10.96
CA VAL A 198 -11.32 16.56 12.07
C VAL A 198 -10.91 15.15 11.71
N GLU A 199 -10.63 14.32 12.73
CA GLU A 199 -10.26 12.91 12.53
C GLU A 199 -11.28 12.14 11.68
N GLY A 200 -12.57 12.46 11.79
CA GLY A 200 -13.64 11.85 11.01
C GLY A 200 -13.51 12.06 9.50
N ASP A 201 -12.95 13.20 9.06
CA ASP A 201 -12.72 13.49 7.64
C ASP A 201 -11.64 12.56 7.07
N LEU A 202 -10.58 12.34 7.85
CA LEU A 202 -9.49 11.44 7.47
C LEU A 202 -9.91 9.98 7.56
N GLN A 203 -10.71 9.62 8.57
CA GLN A 203 -11.19 8.26 8.73
C GLN A 203 -12.12 7.84 7.59
N GLY A 204 -13.01 8.73 7.13
CA GLY A 204 -13.85 8.48 5.97
C GLY A 204 -13.05 8.12 4.72
N GLN A 205 -11.95 8.83 4.46
CA GLN A 205 -11.05 8.55 3.32
C GLN A 205 -10.36 7.17 3.40
N LEU A 206 -10.10 6.67 4.61
CA LEU A 206 -9.51 5.35 4.78
C LEU A 206 -10.50 4.21 4.53
N GLU A 207 -11.77 4.45 4.84
CA GLU A 207 -12.87 3.48 4.77
C GLU A 207 -13.52 3.42 3.37
N ASP A 208 -13.35 4.46 2.54
CA ASP A 208 -13.77 4.44 1.14
C ASP A 208 -12.98 3.41 0.31
N HIS A 209 -13.70 2.53 -0.39
CA HIS A 209 -13.17 1.46 -1.24
C HIS A 209 -12.83 1.93 -2.66
#